data_AF-A0A438KIC0-F1
#
_entry.id   AF-A0A438KIC0-F1
#
_cell.length_a   1.000
_cell.length_b   1.000
_cell.length_c   1.000
_cell.angle_alpha   90.00
_cell.angle_beta   90.00
_cell.angle_gamma   90.00
#
_symmetry.space_group_name_H-M   'P 1'
#
loop_
_entity.id
_entity.type
_entity.pdbx_description
1 polymer ?
#
loop_
_entity_poly.entity_id
_entity_poly.type
_entity_poly.pdbx_seq_one_letter_code
_entity_poly.pdbx_strand_id
1 'polypeptide(L)'
;MVGLQGLENPLWKAGSLPLGWVTFYKRTVALDRRWHALGLGYESGVGRSQIERAAVIQYDGVMKPWLEIGISKYKGYWSKHLNYGHPLLQQCNIHE
;
A
#
# COMPACT_ATOMS: atom_id res chain seq x y z
N MET A 1 -4.91 2.69 14.54
CA MET A 1 -4.30 1.34 14.56
C MET A 1 -4.72 0.66 13.27
N VAL A 2 -3.79 0.45 12.34
CA VAL A 2 -4.04 -0.45 11.21
C VAL A 2 -4.08 -1.84 11.83
N GLY A 3 -5.28 -2.42 11.96
CA GLY A 3 -5.44 -3.79 12.40
C GLY A 3 -5.08 -4.70 11.22
N LEU A 4 -3.98 -5.44 11.34
CA LEU A 4 -3.68 -6.55 10.47
C LEU A 4 -4.37 -7.78 11.07
N GLN A 5 -5.48 -8.20 10.44
CA GLN A 5 -6.06 -9.51 10.70
C GLN A 5 -5.13 -10.58 10.10
N GLY A 6 -4.83 -11.60 10.90
CA GLY A 6 -4.08 -12.79 10.47
C GLY A 6 -2.69 -12.88 11.09
N LEU A 7 -2.60 -13.32 12.35
CA LEU A 7 -1.36 -13.79 12.94
C LEU A 7 -1.48 -15.28 13.29
N GLU A 8 -1.42 -16.13 12.27
CA GLU A 8 -0.97 -17.51 12.46
C GLU A 8 0.34 -17.67 11.68
N ASN A 9 1.44 -17.52 12.41
CA ASN A 9 2.81 -18.02 12.17
C ASN A 9 3.91 -16.99 12.54
N PRO A 10 5.08 -17.47 12.95
CA PRO A 10 5.62 -17.17 14.28
C PRO A 10 6.61 -15.99 14.32
N LEU A 11 6.76 -15.48 15.55
CA LEU A 11 7.49 -14.28 16.02
C LEU A 11 8.87 -14.00 15.39
N TRP A 12 9.50 -14.98 14.75
CA TRP A 12 10.87 -14.91 14.24
C TRP A 12 10.98 -14.40 12.78
N LYS A 13 9.86 -14.24 12.05
CA LYS A 13 9.84 -13.50 10.77
C LYS A 13 9.74 -11.98 10.94
N ALA A 14 9.66 -11.48 12.17
CA ALA A 14 9.14 -10.14 12.45
C ALA A 14 10.14 -8.97 12.24
N GLY A 15 11.43 -9.22 11.96
CA GLY A 15 12.38 -8.12 11.74
C GLY A 15 12.37 -7.08 12.88
N SER A 16 12.54 -5.80 12.56
CA SER A 16 12.55 -4.67 13.52
C SER A 16 11.20 -4.35 14.19
N LEU A 17 10.11 -5.02 13.82
CA LEU A 17 8.77 -4.74 14.36
C LEU A 17 8.66 -4.96 15.89
N PRO A 18 9.14 -6.08 16.47
CA PRO A 18 9.07 -6.29 17.92
C PRO A 18 9.91 -5.26 18.69
N LEU A 19 11.06 -4.87 18.16
CA LEU A 19 11.90 -3.82 18.75
C LEU A 19 11.19 -2.46 18.72
N GLY A 20 10.60 -2.09 17.58
CA GLY A 20 9.83 -0.86 17.46
C GLY A 20 8.65 -0.81 18.45
N TRP A 21 7.96 -1.93 18.67
CA TRP A 21 6.87 -1.99 19.65
C TRP A 21 7.33 -1.75 21.09
N VAL A 22 8.51 -2.27 21.46
CA VAL A 22 9.10 -1.99 22.78
C VAL A 22 9.52 -0.52 22.89
N THR A 23 10.18 0.03 21.86
CA THR A 23 10.62 1.43 21.84
C THR A 23 9.46 2.41 22.00
N PHE A 24 8.31 2.13 21.38
CA PHE A 24 7.14 3.00 21.42
C PHE A 24 6.00 2.50 22.33
N TYR A 25 6.31 1.63 23.29
CA TYR A 25 5.30 1.06 24.19
C TYR A 25 4.54 2.17 24.93
N LYS A 26 3.21 2.20 24.78
CA LYS A 26 2.31 3.25 25.31
C LYS A 26 2.67 4.69 24.89
N ARG A 27 3.46 4.86 23.82
CA ARG A 27 3.86 6.16 23.26
C ARG A 27 3.32 6.39 21.84
N THR A 28 2.37 5.58 21.39
CA THR A 28 1.73 5.73 20.08
C THR A 28 0.29 6.20 20.20
N VAL A 29 -0.18 6.91 19.18
CA VAL A 29 -1.59 7.31 19.02
C VAL A 29 -2.13 6.75 17.71
N ALA A 30 -3.38 6.30 17.73
CA ALA A 30 -4.03 5.83 16.52
C ALA A 30 -4.36 7.02 15.60
N LEU A 31 -3.84 6.99 14.37
CA LEU A 31 -4.30 7.90 13.31
C LEU A 31 -5.69 7.50 12.80
N ASP A 32 -6.46 8.51 12.38
CA ASP A 32 -7.71 8.31 11.65
C ASP A 32 -7.44 7.53 10.35
N ARG A 33 -8.34 6.61 10.01
CA ARG A 33 -8.21 5.77 8.81
C ARG A 33 -8.21 6.55 7.50
N ARG A 34 -8.70 7.80 7.49
CA ARG A 34 -8.63 8.71 6.34
C ARG A 34 -7.22 9.21 6.06
N TRP A 35 -6.28 9.10 6.99
CA TRP A 35 -4.89 9.46 6.69
C TRP A 35 -4.25 8.48 5.70
N HIS A 36 -4.67 7.21 5.71
CA HIS A 36 -3.94 6.17 5.02
C HIS A 36 -4.81 4.98 4.59
N ALA A 37 -4.87 4.74 3.27
CA ALA A 37 -5.44 3.54 2.68
C ALA A 37 -4.32 2.55 2.31
N LEU A 38 -4.38 1.36 2.92
CA LEU A 38 -3.50 0.22 2.67
C LEU A 38 -4.29 -0.89 1.97
N GLY A 39 -3.59 -1.85 1.35
CA GLY A 39 -4.19 -3.05 0.78
C GLY A 39 -4.29 -3.04 -0.75
N LEU A 40 -3.83 -1.99 -1.44
CA LEU A 40 -3.98 -1.89 -2.90
C LEU A 40 -3.06 -2.84 -3.68
N GLY A 41 -2.12 -3.51 -3.01
CA GLY A 41 -1.30 -4.57 -3.61
C GLY A 41 -1.80 -6.00 -3.33
N TYR A 42 -3.03 -6.16 -2.80
CA TYR A 42 -3.65 -7.44 -2.44
C TYR A 42 -5.07 -7.55 -3.00
N GLU A 43 -5.58 -8.77 -3.20
CA GLU A 43 -6.93 -9.02 -3.72
C GLU A 43 -8.05 -8.71 -2.71
N SER A 44 -7.69 -8.37 -1.46
CA SER A 44 -8.60 -8.12 -0.33
C SER A 44 -9.58 -6.95 -0.51
N GLY A 45 -9.43 -6.16 -1.59
CA GLY A 45 -10.49 -5.29 -2.06
C GLY A 45 -10.76 -4.06 -1.19
N VAL A 46 -9.83 -3.10 -1.16
CA VAL A 46 -10.05 -1.74 -0.63
C VAL A 46 -11.21 -1.04 -1.36
N GLY A 47 -12.17 -0.54 -0.60
CA GLY A 47 -13.35 0.13 -1.16
C GLY A 47 -13.01 1.50 -1.76
N ARG A 48 -13.63 1.84 -2.89
CA ARG A 48 -13.40 3.10 -3.61
C ARG A 48 -13.56 4.35 -2.72
N SER A 49 -14.62 4.40 -1.92
CA SER A 49 -14.87 5.51 -0.98
C SER A 49 -13.74 5.70 0.05
N GLN A 50 -13.10 4.61 0.48
CA GLN A 50 -11.96 4.69 1.38
C GLN A 50 -10.73 5.27 0.68
N ILE A 51 -10.48 4.88 -0.57
CA ILE A 51 -9.36 5.36 -1.38
C ILE A 51 -9.53 6.85 -1.68
N GLU A 52 -10.72 7.27 -2.12
CA GLU A 52 -11.00 8.67 -2.48
C GLU A 52 -10.93 9.63 -1.29
N ARG A 53 -11.19 9.15 -0.06
CA ARG A 53 -11.10 9.94 1.17
C ARG A 53 -9.72 9.87 1.83
N ALA A 54 -8.81 9.05 1.32
CA ALA A 54 -7.51 8.86 1.91
C ALA A 54 -6.56 9.99 1.52
N ALA A 55 -5.78 10.48 2.48
CA ALA A 55 -4.69 11.42 2.21
C ALA A 55 -3.52 10.72 1.48
N VAL A 56 -3.21 9.49 1.87
CA VAL A 56 -2.16 8.66 1.28
C VAL A 56 -2.72 7.29 0.91
N ILE A 57 -2.35 6.81 -0.27
CA ILE A 57 -2.66 5.48 -0.77
C ILE A 57 -1.35 4.69 -0.88
N GLN A 58 -1.31 3.50 -0.29
CA GLN A 58 -0.12 2.65 -0.33
C GLN A 58 -0.43 1.31 -1.00
N TYR A 59 0.36 0.99 -2.04
CA TYR A 59 0.44 -0.33 -2.64
C TYR A 59 1.45 -1.15 -1.84
N ASP A 60 1.00 -1.74 -0.74
CA ASP A 60 1.82 -2.49 0.23
C ASP A 60 2.10 -3.95 -0.19
N GLY A 61 1.23 -4.55 -1.01
CA GLY A 61 1.41 -5.92 -1.51
C GLY A 61 2.26 -6.06 -2.79
N VAL A 62 2.33 -7.29 -3.31
CA VAL A 62 3.17 -7.68 -4.47
C VAL A 62 2.59 -7.18 -5.79
N MET A 63 1.27 -7.04 -5.89
CA MET A 63 0.59 -6.60 -7.11
C MET A 63 0.68 -5.08 -7.30
N LYS A 64 1.89 -4.60 -7.59
CA LYS A 64 2.15 -3.19 -7.84
C LYS A 64 1.49 -2.73 -9.15
N PRO A 65 1.05 -1.46 -9.25
CA PRO A 65 0.30 -0.98 -10.40
C PRO A 65 1.13 -0.90 -11.70
N TRP A 66 2.46 -0.79 -11.58
CA TRP A 66 3.42 -0.81 -12.70
C TRP A 66 3.81 -2.22 -13.16
N LEU A 67 3.26 -3.27 -12.55
CA LEU A 67 3.50 -4.65 -12.96
C LEU A 67 2.28 -5.18 -13.71
N GLU A 68 2.52 -6.21 -14.52
CA GLU A 68 1.46 -6.91 -15.25
C GLU A 68 0.40 -7.48 -14.30
N ILE A 69 0.86 -8.10 -13.21
CA ILE A 69 0.04 -8.63 -12.11
C ILE A 69 -0.70 -7.57 -11.28
N GLY A 70 -0.53 -6.29 -11.58
CA GLY A 70 -1.21 -5.20 -10.87
C GLY A 70 -2.72 -5.26 -11.03
N ILE A 71 -3.46 -4.96 -9.96
CA ILE A 71 -4.93 -4.97 -9.97
C ILE A 71 -5.47 -3.82 -10.82
N SER A 72 -6.17 -4.15 -11.92
CA SER A 72 -6.66 -3.18 -12.91
C SER A 72 -7.41 -1.99 -12.29
N LYS A 73 -8.37 -2.23 -11.37
CA LYS A 73 -9.14 -1.17 -10.70
C LYS A 73 -8.31 -0.17 -9.87
N TYR A 74 -7.07 -0.50 -9.52
CA TYR A 74 -6.19 0.38 -8.76
C TYR A 74 -5.09 1.03 -9.59
N LYS A 75 -4.84 0.58 -10.83
CA LYS A 75 -3.76 1.13 -11.68
C LYS A 75 -3.95 2.63 -11.94
N GLY A 76 -5.18 3.06 -12.19
CA GLY A 76 -5.53 4.44 -12.51
C GLY A 76 -5.13 5.48 -11.44
N TYR A 77 -5.12 5.11 -10.16
CA TYR A 77 -4.72 6.04 -9.10
C TYR A 77 -3.23 6.40 -9.14
N TRP A 78 -2.40 5.51 -9.68
CA TRP A 78 -0.97 5.73 -9.87
C TRP A 78 -0.67 6.29 -11.26
N SER A 79 -1.25 5.70 -12.31
CA SER A 79 -0.92 6.06 -13.70
C SER A 79 -1.25 7.50 -14.07
N LYS A 80 -2.28 8.10 -13.45
CA LYS A 80 -2.64 9.51 -13.64
C LYS A 80 -1.54 10.52 -13.27
N HIS A 81 -0.52 10.07 -12.53
CA HIS A 81 0.61 10.90 -12.10
C HIS A 81 1.87 10.66 -12.93
N LEU A 82 1.81 9.79 -13.94
CA LEU A 82 2.96 9.48 -14.78
C LEU A 82 3.11 10.48 -15.91
N ASN A 83 4.36 10.85 -16.16
CA ASN A 83 4.74 11.50 -17.39
C ASN A 83 5.18 10.45 -18.41
N TYR A 84 4.24 9.99 -19.25
CA TYR A 84 4.52 9.00 -20.31
C TYR A 84 5.55 9.49 -21.36
N GLY A 85 5.83 10.79 -21.42
CA GLY A 85 6.91 11.36 -22.23
C GLY A 85 8.30 11.19 -21.62
N HIS A 86 8.42 10.70 -20.39
CA HIS A 86 9.71 10.54 -19.72
C HIS A 86 10.51 9.39 -20.37
N PRO A 87 11.76 9.62 -20.85
CA PRO A 87 12.53 8.61 -21.60
C PRO A 87 12.71 7.27 -20.86
N LEU A 88 12.90 7.30 -19.54
CA LEU A 88 13.00 6.08 -18.73
C LEU A 88 11.69 5.28 -18.67
N LEU A 89 10.53 5.94 -18.67
CA LEU A 89 9.24 5.25 -18.63
C LEU A 89 8.90 4.64 -19.99
N GLN A 90 9.33 5.27 -21.09
CA GLN A 90 9.18 4.72 -22.45
C GLN A 90 9.97 3.42 -22.66
N GLN A 91 11.02 3.19 -21.87
CA GLN A 91 11.77 1.92 -21.87
C GLN A 91 11.09 0.83 -21.02
N CYS A 92 10.07 1.17 -20.25
CA CYS A 92 9.29 0.22 -19.47
C CYS A 92 8.03 -0.23 -20.25
N ASN A 93 7.48 -1.39 -19.90
CA ASN A 93 6.19 -1.87 -20.42
C ASN A 93 5.00 -1.16 -19.74
N ILE A 94 5.03 0.18 -19.72
CA ILE A 94 4.04 1.05 -19.09
C ILE A 94 3.47 1.95 -20.19
N HIS A 95 2.25 1.63 -20.61
CA HIS A 95 1.53 2.34 -21.67
C HIS A 95 0.29 3.03 -21.10
N GLU A 96 -0.24 4.00 -21.86
CA GLU A 96 -1.50 4.69 -21.53
C GLU A 96 -2.71 3.77 -21.69
#